data_AF-A0A7H4P750-F1
#
_entry.id   AF-A0A7H4P750-F1
#
_cell.length_a   1.000
_cell.length_b   1.000
_cell.length_c   1.000
_cell.angle_alpha   90.00
_cell.angle_beta   90.00
_cell.angle_gamma   90.00
#
_symmetry.space_group_name_H-M   'P 1'
#
loop_
_entity.id
_entity.type
_entity.pdbx_description
1 polymer ?
#
loop_
_entity_poly.entity_id
_entity_poly.type
_entity_poly.pdbx_seq_one_letter_code
_entity_poly.pdbx_strand_id
1 'polypeptide(L)'
;MRYKVLALVLPCALALSACTTVTPAYKDNGTRSGPCIEGGPDDVAQKFYDYQVQHRNSDLTALRPYLSDGLAKLLKRRASGPV
;
A
#
# COMPACT_ATOMS: atom_id res chain seq x y z
N MET A 1 -11.32 -0.30 -53.07
CA MET A 1 -10.30 -0.35 -51.99
C MET A 1 -10.83 -0.01 -50.57
N ARG A 2 -12.12 0.25 -50.35
CA ARG A 2 -12.65 0.65 -49.03
C ARG A 2 -12.73 -0.50 -48.00
N TYR A 3 -12.98 -1.73 -48.43
CA TYR A 3 -13.14 -2.89 -47.53
C TYR A 3 -11.83 -3.47 -46.98
N LYS A 4 -10.70 -3.27 -47.69
CA LYS A 4 -9.38 -3.75 -47.23
C LYS A 4 -8.87 -2.98 -46.01
N VAL A 5 -9.21 -1.69 -45.90
CA VAL A 5 -8.86 -0.86 -44.75
C VAL A 5 -9.68 -1.28 -43.53
N LEU A 6 -10.98 -1.52 -43.69
CA LEU A 6 -11.85 -2.02 -42.63
C LEU A 6 -11.41 -3.39 -42.09
N ALA A 7 -10.96 -4.29 -42.96
CA ALA A 7 -10.49 -5.63 -42.56
C ALA A 7 -9.21 -5.61 -41.70
N LEU A 8 -8.38 -4.55 -41.79
CA LEU A 8 -7.13 -4.43 -41.04
C LEU A 8 -7.30 -3.63 -39.73
N VAL A 9 -8.24 -2.68 -39.71
CA VAL A 9 -8.50 -1.84 -38.53
C VAL A 9 -9.32 -2.58 -37.47
N LEU A 10 -10.25 -3.45 -37.88
CA LEU A 10 -11.09 -4.23 -36.96
C LEU A 10 -10.29 -5.13 -35.99
N PRO A 11 -9.31 -5.95 -36.44
CA PRO A 11 -8.52 -6.78 -35.53
C PRO A 11 -7.55 -5.96 -34.68
N CYS A 12 -7.04 -4.83 -35.17
CA CYS A 12 -6.20 -3.93 -34.37
C CYS A 12 -6.97 -3.30 -33.21
N ALA A 13 -8.21 -2.86 -33.44
CA ALA A 13 -9.05 -2.32 -32.37
C ALA A 13 -9.38 -3.37 -31.28
N LEU A 14 -9.62 -4.62 -31.68
CA LEU A 14 -9.84 -5.73 -30.75
C LEU A 14 -8.58 -6.07 -29.94
N ALA A 15 -7.40 -6.06 -30.57
CA ALA A 15 -6.13 -6.30 -29.88
C ALA A 15 -5.81 -5.20 -28.85
N LEU A 16 -6.07 -3.92 -29.18
CA LEU A 16 -5.88 -2.82 -28.23
C LEU A 16 -6.86 -2.89 -27.04
N SER A 17 -8.07 -3.41 -27.25
CA SER A 17 -9.07 -3.55 -26.17
C SER A 17 -8.71 -4.62 -25.12
N ALA A 18 -7.85 -5.58 -25.48
CA ALA A 18 -7.43 -6.67 -24.59
C ALA A 18 -6.20 -6.34 -23.75
N CYS A 19 -5.48 -5.25 -24.04
CA CYS A 19 -4.26 -4.86 -23.33
C CYS A 19 -4.48 -3.91 -22.14
N THR A 20 -5.72 -3.50 -21.85
CA THR A 20 -5.99 -2.55 -20.74
C THR A 20 -6.50 -3.19 -19.46
N THR A 21 -6.75 -4.50 -19.44
CA THR A 21 -7.14 -5.24 -18.22
C THR A 21 -5.92 -5.85 -17.55
N VAL A 22 -5.10 -4.99 -16.94
CA VAL A 22 -4.19 -5.43 -15.89
C VAL A 22 -5.04 -5.81 -14.68
N THR A 23 -5.18 -7.12 -14.43
CA THR A 23 -5.62 -7.59 -13.13
C THR A 23 -4.58 -7.14 -12.11
N PRO A 24 -4.92 -6.28 -11.14
CA PRO A 24 -3.96 -5.86 -10.13
C PRO A 24 -3.45 -7.11 -9.40
N ALA A 25 -2.13 -7.31 -9.40
CA ALA A 25 -1.48 -8.46 -8.76
C ALA A 25 -1.71 -8.48 -7.24
N TYR A 26 -2.06 -7.33 -6.68
CA TYR A 26 -2.44 -7.17 -5.29
C TYR A 26 -3.92 -6.79 -5.21
N LYS A 27 -4.70 -7.66 -4.59
CA LYS A 27 -6.01 -7.28 -4.05
C LYS A 27 -5.67 -6.48 -2.80
N ASP A 28 -5.89 -5.17 -2.83
CA ASP A 28 -5.69 -4.29 -1.67
C ASP A 28 -6.57 -4.81 -0.51
N ASN A 29 -5.99 -5.68 0.31
CA ASN A 29 -6.66 -6.36 1.41
C ASN A 29 -6.79 -5.38 2.57
N GLY A 30 -7.77 -4.50 2.46
CA GLY A 30 -8.25 -3.66 3.54
C GLY A 30 -8.08 -2.17 3.28
N THR A 31 -9.06 -1.41 3.75
CA THR A 31 -8.94 0.03 4.00
C THR A 31 -7.63 0.25 4.77
N ARG A 32 -6.72 1.07 4.23
CA ARG A 32 -5.46 1.44 4.90
C ARG A 32 -5.83 2.09 6.24
N SER A 33 -5.93 1.31 7.32
CA SER A 33 -6.37 1.76 8.66
C SER A 33 -5.22 2.42 9.41
N GLY A 34 -4.64 3.45 8.80
CA GLY A 34 -3.56 4.25 9.36
C GLY A 34 -3.27 5.47 8.49
N PRO A 35 -2.68 6.54 9.06
CA PRO A 35 -2.33 7.74 8.31
C PRO A 35 -1.43 7.40 7.12
N CYS A 36 -1.69 8.02 5.97
CA CYS A 36 -0.93 7.80 4.75
C CYS A 36 0.48 8.38 4.89
N ILE A 37 1.46 7.53 5.24
CA ILE A 37 2.87 7.84 5.03
C ILE A 37 3.20 7.57 3.55
N GLU A 38 3.93 8.51 2.94
CA GLU A 38 4.52 8.34 1.61
C GLU A 38 5.66 7.32 1.62
N GLY A 39 5.63 6.43 0.63
CA GLY A 39 6.61 5.36 0.45
C GLY A 39 5.96 3.98 0.32
N GLY A 40 6.72 3.04 -0.23
CA GLY A 40 6.34 1.63 -0.24
C GLY A 40 6.36 1.02 1.18
N PRO A 41 5.89 -0.22 1.35
CA PRO A 41 5.94 -0.91 2.64
C PRO A 41 7.37 -0.99 3.21
N ASP A 42 8.37 -1.17 2.35
CA ASP A 42 9.78 -1.24 2.73
C ASP A 42 10.32 0.12 3.20
N ASP A 43 9.96 1.21 2.52
CA ASP A 43 10.36 2.58 2.91
C ASP A 43 9.80 2.96 4.29
N VAL A 44 8.54 2.60 4.54
CA VAL A 44 7.88 2.84 5.84
C VAL A 44 8.56 2.04 6.94
N ALA A 45 8.92 0.78 6.67
CA ALA A 45 9.65 -0.05 7.62
C ALA A 45 11.04 0.52 7.93
N GLN A 46 11.76 1.01 6.91
CA GLN A 46 13.07 1.61 7.12
C GLN A 46 12.99 2.86 8.01
N LYS A 47 12.08 3.79 7.71
CA LYS A 47 11.85 5.00 8.53
C LYS A 47 11.49 4.66 9.98
N PHE A 48 10.70 3.62 10.20
CA PHE A 48 10.37 3.12 11.54
C PHE A 48 11.61 2.67 12.32
N TYR A 49 12.48 1.86 11.71
CA TYR A 49 13.69 1.38 12.36
C TYR A 49 14.71 2.49 12.58
N ASP A 50 14.90 3.37 11.58
CA ASP A 50 15.77 4.53 11.70
C ASP A 50 15.34 5.42 12.88
N TYR A 51 14.04 5.67 13.00
CA TYR A 51 13.48 6.43 14.12
C TYR A 51 13.77 5.77 15.47
N GLN A 52 13.56 4.45 15.59
CA GLN A 52 13.83 3.71 16.83
C GLN A 52 15.32 3.63 17.19
N VAL A 53 16.21 3.58 16.20
CA VAL A 53 17.66 3.59 16.44
C VAL A 53 18.10 4.95 16.99
N GLN A 54 17.53 6.04 16.47
CA GLN A 54 17.80 7.41 16.94
C GLN A 54 17.13 7.72 18.28
N HIS A 55 15.92 7.20 18.50
CA HIS A 55 15.09 7.47 19.67
C HIS A 55 14.85 6.16 20.43
N ARG A 56 15.87 5.68 21.14
CA ARG A 56 15.76 4.50 22.02
C ARG A 56 15.02 4.82 23.32
N ASN A 57 13.77 5.24 23.21
CA ASN A 57 12.88 5.49 24.33
C ASN A 57 11.61 4.64 24.22
N SER A 58 10.86 4.55 25.32
CA SER A 58 9.60 3.81 25.38
C SER A 58 8.40 4.61 24.87
N ASP A 59 8.62 5.78 24.25
CA ASP A 59 7.54 6.63 23.77
C ASP A 59 7.03 6.16 22.40
N LEU A 60 5.88 5.49 22.43
CA LEU A 60 5.21 4.96 21.25
C LEU A 60 4.39 6.02 20.51
N THR A 61 4.29 7.24 21.02
CA THR A 61 3.46 8.29 20.45
C THR A 61 4.00 8.73 19.09
N ALA A 62 5.32 8.89 18.99
CA ALA A 62 5.98 9.26 17.74
C ALA A 62 6.00 8.14 16.69
N LEU A 63 5.79 6.89 17.10
CA LEU A 63 5.70 5.75 16.19
C LEU A 63 4.33 5.63 15.53
N ARG A 64 3.31 6.38 15.99
CA ARG A 64 1.93 6.30 15.49
C ARG A 64 1.78 6.29 13.97
N PRO A 65 2.46 7.16 13.20
CA PRO A 65 2.21 7.21 11.78
C PRO A 65 2.80 5.99 11.04
N TYR A 66 3.72 5.25 11.66
CA TYR A 66 4.30 4.01 11.12
C TYR A 66 3.55 2.74 11.54
N LEU A 67 2.53 2.85 12.40
CA LEU A 67 1.81 1.72 12.97
C LEU A 67 0.37 1.68 12.44
N SER A 68 -0.17 0.48 12.25
CA SER A 68 -1.61 0.32 12.04
C SER A 68 -2.39 0.59 13.32
N ASP A 69 -3.66 1.01 13.19
CA ASP A 69 -4.54 1.26 14.33
C ASP A 69 -4.61 0.06 15.30
N GLY A 70 -4.71 -1.15 14.73
CA GLY A 70 -4.75 -2.40 15.48
C GLY A 70 -3.47 -2.67 16.27
N LEU A 71 -2.31 -2.59 15.60
CA LEU A 71 -1.01 -2.81 16.25
C LEU A 71 -0.77 -1.77 17.35
N ALA A 72 -1.09 -0.52 17.07
CA ALA A 72 -0.87 0.56 18.00
C ALA A 72 -1.81 0.47 19.22
N LYS A 73 -3.02 -0.08 19.08
CA LYS A 73 -3.90 -0.44 20.20
C LYS A 73 -3.34 -1.59 21.03
N LEU A 74 -2.79 -2.64 20.39
CA LEU A 74 -2.13 -3.75 21.07
C LEU A 74 -0.94 -3.30 21.92
N LEU A 75 -0.08 -2.45 21.34
CA LEU A 75 1.10 -1.92 22.02
C LEU A 75 0.71 -1.04 23.21
N LYS A 76 -0.29 -0.16 23.05
CA LYS A 76 -0.80 0.67 24.17
C LYS A 76 -1.36 -0.19 25.30
N ARG A 77 -2.14 -1.24 24.98
CA ARG A 77 -2.67 -2.18 25.96
C ARG A 77 -1.57 -2.94 26.69
N ARG A 78 -0.50 -3.32 26.00
CA ARG A 78 0.66 -3.99 26.62
C ARG A 78 1.42 -3.03 27.53
N ALA A 79 1.63 -1.79 27.09
CA ALA A 79 2.33 -0.76 27.86
C ALA A 79 1.57 -0.34 29.12
N SER A 80 0.24 -0.41 29.13
CA SER A 80 -0.60 -0.07 30.30
C SER A 80 -0.71 -1.17 31.36
N GLY A 81 -0.12 -2.36 31.16
CA GLY A 81 -0.27 -3.52 32.06
C GLY A 81 -1.67 -4.16 32.03
N PRO A 82 -1.85 -5.39 32.54
CA PRO A 82 -3.18 -5.94 32.79
C PRO A 82 -3.81 -5.19 33.97
N VAL A 83 -5.06 -4.76 33.83
CA VAL A 83 -5.91 -4.37 34.97
C VAL A 83 -6.31 -5.64 35.71
#